data_AF-M7TG24-F1
#
_entry.id   AF-M7TG24-F1
#
_cell.length_a   1.000
_cell.length_b   1.000
_cell.length_c   1.000
_cell.angle_alpha   90.00
_cell.angle_beta   90.00
_cell.angle_gamma   90.00
#
_symmetry.space_group_name_H-M   'P 1'
#
loop_
_entity.id
_entity.type
_entity.pdbx_description
1 polymer ?
#
loop_
_entity_poly.entity_id
_entity_poly.type
_entity_poly.pdbx_seq_one_letter_code
_entity_poly.pdbx_strand_id
1 'polypeptide(L)'
;MMSSHQAQARVLRGVKKSQTPITEWVTPVLPLDQTGCLRLGEHPPSELPSVDEIRSLHELARKGGCDELQRTTEFIAEESFTSAPAMLLMAIDPATGDSLCHTAIRAQQIGALAQLRKMFPPNGSFRLGENALYKHKNHAGETMLHAAVTTGNIDMVVAAYRLFGRDDLTNGKGYAGRGQPLEELTEHPNDGIPHLTFLLEKCSDGRDAATVARDNGYDNLAQWIDNVVTRLDPAGQRHDPEQWKEWESFMRDYYQYEYREVQVEDDAIDW
;
A
#
# COMPACT_ATOMS: atom_id res chain seq x y z
N MET A 1 -76.60 13.63 13.39
CA MET A 1 -75.75 14.61 12.69
C MET A 1 -74.31 14.27 13.01
N MET A 2 -73.61 13.69 12.03
CA MET A 2 -72.27 13.12 12.17
C MET A 2 -71.24 14.24 11.99
N SER A 3 -70.33 14.39 12.96
CA SER A 3 -69.15 15.25 12.85
C SER A 3 -67.99 14.41 12.34
N SER A 4 -67.51 14.70 11.13
CA SER A 4 -66.38 13.98 10.51
C SER A 4 -65.05 14.58 10.97
N HIS A 5 -64.30 13.83 11.77
CA HIS A 5 -62.87 14.09 11.99
C HIS A 5 -62.07 13.44 10.86
N GLN A 6 -61.52 14.26 9.96
CA GLN A 6 -60.47 13.86 9.03
C GLN A 6 -59.15 13.72 9.80
N ALA A 7 -58.68 12.48 9.98
CA ALA A 7 -57.32 12.19 10.40
C ALA A 7 -56.41 12.16 9.16
N GLN A 8 -55.48 13.11 9.07
CA GLN A 8 -54.40 13.09 8.08
C GLN A 8 -53.36 12.03 8.49
N ALA A 9 -53.28 10.94 7.74
CA ALA A 9 -52.22 9.95 7.86
C ALA A 9 -50.92 10.49 7.23
N ARG A 10 -49.94 10.82 8.07
CA ARG A 10 -48.59 11.21 7.66
C ARG A 10 -47.77 9.94 7.46
N VAL A 11 -47.50 9.57 6.20
CA VAL A 11 -46.60 8.47 5.85
C VAL A 11 -45.15 8.91 6.10
N LEU A 12 -44.57 8.48 7.22
CA LEU A 12 -43.14 8.60 7.48
C LEU A 12 -42.42 7.46 6.73
N ARG A 13 -41.83 7.78 5.57
CA ARG A 13 -40.84 6.91 4.93
C ARG A 13 -39.57 6.92 5.78
N GLY A 14 -39.38 5.88 6.58
CA GLY A 14 -38.13 5.59 7.27
C GLY A 14 -37.08 5.14 6.25
N VAL A 15 -36.19 6.05 5.85
CA VAL A 15 -34.91 5.68 5.23
C VAL A 15 -34.05 5.13 6.35
N LYS A 16 -33.84 3.81 6.37
CA LYS A 16 -32.83 3.17 7.20
C LYS A 16 -31.47 3.72 6.77
N LYS A 17 -30.91 4.66 7.53
CA LYS A 17 -29.48 4.96 7.47
C LYS A 17 -28.76 3.68 7.89
N SER A 18 -28.18 2.98 6.92
CA SER A 18 -27.18 1.95 7.21
C SER A 18 -26.03 2.66 7.93
N GLN A 19 -25.87 2.38 9.21
CA GLN A 19 -24.65 2.70 9.93
C GLN A 19 -23.57 1.80 9.36
N THR A 20 -22.81 2.32 8.39
CA THR A 20 -21.48 1.81 8.07
C THR A 20 -20.60 2.09 9.29
N PRO A 21 -19.92 1.09 9.88
CA PRO A 21 -18.98 1.35 10.94
C PRO A 21 -17.81 2.16 10.38
N ILE A 22 -17.55 3.28 11.05
CA ILE A 22 -16.40 4.16 10.84
C ILE A 22 -15.16 3.38 11.22
N THR A 23 -14.38 2.94 10.24
CA THR A 23 -12.96 2.63 10.40
C THR A 23 -12.16 3.81 9.88
N GLU A 24 -12.18 4.90 10.65
CA GLU A 24 -11.18 5.97 10.61
C GLU A 24 -9.87 5.42 11.19
N TRP A 25 -9.07 4.75 10.36
CA TRP A 25 -7.63 4.63 10.56
C TRP A 25 -6.94 4.85 9.22
N VAL A 26 -6.73 6.14 8.96
CA VAL A 26 -5.50 6.75 8.48
C VAL A 26 -4.57 5.83 7.67
N THR A 27 -4.90 5.54 6.41
CA THR A 27 -3.95 5.93 5.36
C THR A 27 -3.66 7.40 5.65
N PRO A 28 -2.41 7.90 5.77
CA PRO A 28 -2.23 9.33 5.83
C PRO A 28 -3.12 9.89 4.73
N VAL A 29 -4.10 10.70 5.13
CA VAL A 29 -4.66 11.68 4.24
C VAL A 29 -3.44 12.56 4.00
N LEU A 30 -2.57 12.09 3.08
CA LEU A 30 -1.94 12.94 2.09
C LEU A 30 -3.01 13.98 1.81
N PRO A 31 -2.72 15.28 1.87
CA PRO A 31 -3.71 16.30 1.55
C PRO A 31 -4.13 16.09 0.10
N LEU A 32 -5.04 15.14 -0.08
CA LEU A 32 -5.81 14.80 -1.24
C LEU A 32 -6.89 15.86 -1.15
N ASP A 33 -6.78 16.85 -2.03
CA ASP A 33 -7.89 17.74 -2.28
C ASP A 33 -9.13 16.93 -2.71
N GLN A 34 -10.25 17.60 -2.96
CA GLN A 34 -11.48 16.95 -3.43
C GLN A 34 -11.32 16.23 -4.79
N THR A 35 -10.11 16.20 -5.37
CA THR A 35 -9.74 15.50 -6.61
C THR A 35 -8.76 14.34 -6.41
N GLY A 36 -8.31 14.02 -5.20
CA GLY A 36 -7.55 12.78 -4.96
C GLY A 36 -6.14 12.74 -5.58
N CYS A 37 -5.55 13.90 -5.92
CA CYS A 37 -4.21 13.97 -6.52
C CYS A 37 -3.15 14.34 -5.48
N LEU A 38 -2.09 13.54 -5.41
CA LEU A 38 -0.81 13.92 -4.82
C LEU A 38 -0.20 15.06 -5.63
N ARG A 39 -0.05 16.27 -5.07
CA ARG A 39 0.83 17.30 -5.67
C ARG A 39 2.19 17.29 -5.01
N LEU A 40 3.14 16.67 -5.71
CA LEU A 40 4.57 17.04 -5.67
C LEU A 40 4.85 17.73 -7.01
N GLY A 41 4.79 19.06 -7.08
CA GLY A 41 5.24 19.89 -8.20
C GLY A 41 4.54 19.79 -9.57
N GLU A 42 3.89 18.66 -9.90
CA GLU A 42 3.33 18.40 -11.23
C GLU A 42 1.87 18.88 -11.36
N HIS A 43 1.49 19.31 -12.57
CA HIS A 43 0.10 19.59 -12.90
C HIS A 43 -0.75 18.33 -12.70
N PRO A 44 -1.99 18.43 -12.18
CA PRO A 44 -2.87 17.27 -12.11
C PRO A 44 -3.03 16.68 -13.52
N PRO A 45 -3.10 15.34 -13.64
CA PRO A 45 -3.27 14.70 -14.94
C PRO A 45 -4.50 15.31 -15.63
N SER A 46 -4.35 15.70 -16.89
CA SER A 46 -5.45 16.24 -17.68
C SER A 46 -6.54 15.20 -17.91
N GLU A 47 -6.14 13.93 -17.98
CA GLU A 47 -7.01 12.77 -18.16
C GLU A 47 -6.54 11.63 -17.24
N LEU A 48 -7.48 10.97 -16.56
CA LEU A 48 -7.20 9.76 -15.78
C LEU A 48 -7.14 8.55 -16.72
N PRO A 49 -6.30 7.53 -16.42
CA PRO A 49 -6.29 6.30 -17.21
C PRO A 49 -7.67 5.65 -17.23
N SER A 50 -8.08 5.17 -18.39
CA SER A 50 -9.35 4.47 -18.56
C SER A 50 -9.34 3.13 -17.82
N VAL A 51 -10.54 2.63 -17.52
CA VAL A 51 -10.71 1.31 -16.88
C VAL A 51 -10.10 0.18 -17.71
N ASP A 52 -10.12 0.29 -19.04
CA ASP A 52 -9.56 -0.73 -19.93
C ASP A 52 -8.02 -0.70 -19.94
N GLU A 53 -7.40 0.49 -19.81
CA GLU A 53 -5.96 0.65 -19.64
C GLU A 53 -5.49 0.09 -18.30
N ILE A 54 -6.19 0.43 -17.21
CA ILE A 54 -5.93 -0.14 -15.88
C ILE A 54 -6.03 -1.67 -15.94
N ARG A 55 -7.10 -2.21 -16.54
CA ARG A 55 -7.28 -3.65 -16.69
C ARG A 55 -6.13 -4.30 -17.46
N SER A 56 -5.65 -3.64 -18.52
CA SER A 56 -4.54 -4.12 -19.34
C SER A 56 -3.24 -4.20 -18.53
N LEU A 57 -2.93 -3.19 -17.71
CA LEU A 57 -1.77 -3.21 -16.79
C LEU A 57 -1.87 -4.36 -15.79
N HIS A 58 -3.05 -4.58 -15.19
CA HIS A 58 -3.29 -5.70 -14.29
C HIS A 58 -3.12 -7.07 -14.97
N GLU A 59 -3.53 -7.20 -16.24
CA GLU A 59 -3.27 -8.41 -17.01
C GLU A 59 -1.78 -8.68 -17.24
N LEU A 60 -1.01 -7.65 -17.57
CA LEU A 60 0.44 -7.75 -17.76
C LEU A 60 1.15 -8.14 -16.47
N ALA A 61 0.78 -7.50 -15.35
CA ALA A 61 1.28 -7.85 -14.02
C ALA A 61 0.97 -9.30 -13.64
N ARG A 62 -0.21 -9.81 -14.03
CA ARG A 62 -0.62 -11.20 -13.80
C ARG A 62 0.14 -12.21 -14.67
N LYS A 63 0.40 -11.88 -15.94
CA LYS A 63 1.08 -12.76 -16.90
C LYS A 63 2.60 -12.78 -16.74
N GLY A 64 3.18 -11.82 -16.01
CA GLY A 64 4.63 -11.73 -15.81
C GLY A 64 5.39 -11.15 -17.01
N GLY A 65 4.70 -10.48 -17.94
CA GLY A 65 5.31 -9.80 -19.08
C GLY A 65 6.03 -8.53 -18.65
N CYS A 66 7.19 -8.66 -18.00
CA CYS A 66 7.87 -7.57 -17.28
C CYS A 66 8.20 -6.38 -18.19
N ASP A 67 8.83 -6.62 -19.35
CA ASP A 67 9.19 -5.54 -20.28
C ASP A 67 7.95 -4.85 -20.87
N GLU A 68 6.90 -5.62 -21.15
CA GLU A 68 5.65 -5.09 -21.69
C GLU A 68 4.91 -4.29 -20.61
N LEU A 69 4.85 -4.78 -19.37
CA LEU A 69 4.29 -4.06 -18.22
C LEU A 69 4.97 -2.71 -18.06
N GLN A 70 6.30 -2.64 -18.13
CA GLN A 70 7.03 -1.38 -18.06
C GLN A 70 6.65 -0.44 -19.19
N ARG A 71 6.81 -0.88 -20.45
CA ARG A 71 6.56 -0.04 -21.62
C ARG A 71 5.12 0.47 -21.67
N THR A 72 4.14 -0.38 -21.34
CA THR A 72 2.74 0.00 -21.30
C THR A 72 2.45 0.97 -20.17
N THR A 73 3.07 0.80 -18.99
CA THR A 73 2.92 1.76 -17.88
C THR A 73 3.48 3.13 -18.26
N GLU A 74 4.67 3.17 -18.85
CA GLU A 74 5.32 4.41 -19.32
C GLU A 74 4.49 5.09 -20.41
N PHE A 75 3.98 4.34 -21.38
CA PHE A 75 3.12 4.85 -22.44
C PHE A 75 1.83 5.48 -21.89
N ILE A 76 1.10 4.78 -21.02
CA ILE A 76 -0.14 5.32 -20.43
C ILE A 76 0.17 6.54 -19.54
N ALA A 77 1.31 6.52 -18.83
CA ALA A 77 1.75 7.66 -18.03
C ALA A 77 1.97 8.91 -18.91
N GLU A 78 2.65 8.76 -20.04
CA GLU A 78 2.87 9.84 -21.02
C GLU A 78 1.54 10.38 -21.58
N GLU A 79 0.64 9.51 -22.04
CA GLU A 79 -0.69 9.91 -22.56
C GLU A 79 -1.55 10.61 -21.49
N SER A 80 -1.38 10.23 -20.23
CA SER A 80 -2.08 10.84 -19.08
C SER A 80 -1.34 12.07 -18.51
N PHE A 81 -0.25 12.52 -19.15
CA PHE A 81 0.60 13.62 -18.72
C PHE A 81 1.09 13.48 -17.26
N THR A 82 1.58 12.29 -16.92
CA THR A 82 2.11 11.97 -15.59
C THR A 82 3.40 11.14 -15.65
N SER A 83 3.99 10.84 -14.50
CA SER A 83 5.16 9.96 -14.38
C SER A 83 4.76 8.49 -14.19
N ALA A 84 5.64 7.56 -14.56
CA ALA A 84 5.40 6.13 -14.33
C ALA A 84 5.14 5.77 -12.84
N PRO A 85 5.87 6.32 -11.85
CA PRO A 85 5.54 6.14 -10.43
C PRO A 85 4.13 6.60 -10.05
N ALA A 86 3.70 7.75 -10.56
CA ALA A 86 2.36 8.27 -10.32
C ALA A 86 1.29 7.39 -10.99
N MET A 87 1.57 6.86 -12.19
CA MET A 87 0.71 5.89 -12.85
C MET A 87 0.51 4.62 -12.02
N LEU A 88 1.53 4.14 -11.29
CA LEU A 88 1.38 2.98 -10.39
C LEU A 88 0.38 3.22 -9.25
N LEU A 89 0.25 4.46 -8.78
CA LEU A 89 -0.73 4.85 -7.76
C LEU A 89 -2.15 4.99 -8.33
N MET A 90 -2.27 5.27 -9.63
CA MET A 90 -3.57 5.39 -10.32
C MET A 90 -4.06 4.07 -10.89
N ALA A 91 -3.17 3.11 -11.15
CA ALA A 91 -3.48 1.77 -11.63
C ALA A 91 -4.02 0.87 -10.51
N ILE A 92 -5.17 1.27 -9.95
CA ILE A 92 -5.95 0.51 -8.97
C ILE A 92 -7.14 -0.12 -9.67
N ASP A 93 -7.27 -1.45 -9.59
CA ASP A 93 -8.41 -2.18 -10.15
C ASP A 93 -9.71 -1.67 -9.49
N PRO A 94 -10.65 -1.07 -10.24
CA PRO A 94 -11.86 -0.48 -9.66
C PRO A 94 -12.83 -1.52 -9.09
N ALA A 95 -12.72 -2.80 -9.45
CA ALA A 95 -13.58 -3.85 -8.92
C ALA A 95 -13.10 -4.34 -7.55
N THR A 96 -11.79 -4.54 -7.39
CA THR A 96 -11.21 -5.15 -6.17
C THR A 96 -10.51 -4.14 -5.26
N GLY A 97 -10.17 -2.97 -5.78
CA GLY A 97 -9.28 -2.01 -5.13
C GLY A 97 -7.82 -2.46 -5.13
N ASP A 98 -7.46 -3.51 -5.86
CA ASP A 98 -6.09 -4.00 -5.88
C ASP A 98 -5.16 -3.04 -6.62
N SER A 99 -3.95 -2.83 -6.08
CA SER A 99 -2.87 -2.26 -6.87
C SER A 99 -2.20 -3.32 -7.76
N LEU A 100 -1.33 -2.87 -8.68
CA LEU A 100 -0.50 -3.77 -9.48
C LEU A 100 0.37 -4.70 -8.61
N CYS A 101 0.84 -4.25 -7.43
CA CYS A 101 1.58 -5.08 -6.47
C CYS A 101 0.74 -6.23 -5.92
N HIS A 102 -0.52 -5.96 -5.52
CA HIS A 102 -1.44 -7.01 -5.08
C HIS A 102 -1.64 -8.06 -6.17
N THR A 103 -1.84 -7.60 -7.41
CA THR A 103 -2.07 -8.48 -8.56
C THR A 103 -0.86 -9.35 -8.89
N ALA A 104 0.33 -8.76 -8.94
CA ALA A 104 1.57 -9.48 -9.17
C ALA A 104 1.83 -10.52 -8.06
N ILE A 105 1.58 -10.17 -6.79
CA ILE A 105 1.72 -11.09 -5.65
C ILE A 105 0.75 -12.28 -5.77
N ARG A 106 -0.54 -12.04 -5.99
CA ARG A 106 -1.52 -13.13 -6.11
C ARG A 106 -1.22 -14.03 -7.30
N ALA A 107 -0.64 -13.49 -8.37
CA ALA A 107 -0.17 -14.24 -9.53
C ALA A 107 1.22 -14.87 -9.33
N GLN A 108 1.86 -14.67 -8.17
CA GLN A 108 3.21 -15.11 -7.81
C GLN A 108 4.29 -14.67 -8.82
N GLN A 109 4.13 -13.48 -9.39
CA GLN A 109 5.02 -12.92 -10.41
C GLN A 109 6.09 -12.03 -9.78
N ILE A 110 7.15 -12.62 -9.22
CA ILE A 110 8.30 -11.87 -8.65
C ILE A 110 8.93 -10.95 -9.70
N GLY A 111 9.02 -11.39 -10.96
CA GLY A 111 9.56 -10.57 -12.04
C GLY A 111 8.79 -9.28 -12.22
N ALA A 112 7.45 -9.35 -12.19
CA ALA A 112 6.60 -8.16 -12.28
C ALA A 112 6.81 -7.25 -11.06
N LEU A 113 6.91 -7.79 -9.85
CA LEU A 113 7.22 -7.01 -8.64
C LEU A 113 8.57 -6.29 -8.74
N ALA A 114 9.62 -6.99 -9.19
CA ALA A 114 10.93 -6.40 -9.41
C ALA A 114 10.87 -5.28 -10.46
N GLN A 115 10.04 -5.45 -11.48
CA GLN A 115 9.85 -4.44 -12.52
C GLN A 115 9.10 -3.20 -12.01
N LEU A 116 8.02 -3.39 -11.25
CA LEU A 116 7.27 -2.29 -10.62
C LEU A 116 8.18 -1.49 -9.69
N ARG A 117 9.04 -2.16 -8.91
CA ARG A 117 10.03 -1.51 -8.03
C ARG A 117 11.01 -0.62 -8.79
N LYS A 118 11.45 -1.04 -9.98
CA LYS A 118 12.40 -0.27 -10.82
C LYS A 118 11.81 1.01 -11.39
N MET A 119 10.49 1.13 -11.46
CA MET A 119 9.84 2.35 -11.94
C MET A 119 10.01 3.50 -10.94
N PHE A 120 10.24 3.20 -9.65
CA PHE A 120 10.53 4.22 -8.65
C PHE A 120 11.97 4.72 -8.76
N PRO A 121 12.20 6.04 -8.66
CA PRO A 121 13.53 6.61 -8.75
C PRO A 121 14.41 6.15 -7.56
N PRO A 122 15.70 5.85 -7.80
CA PRO A 122 16.58 5.29 -6.77
C PRO A 122 16.89 6.30 -5.66
N ASN A 123 16.97 7.59 -6.00
CA ASN A 123 17.32 8.69 -5.09
C ASN A 123 16.27 8.99 -4.02
N GLY A 124 15.08 8.37 -4.08
CA GLY A 124 14.05 8.54 -3.06
C GLY A 124 13.16 9.77 -3.24
N SER A 125 13.24 10.48 -4.37
CA SER A 125 12.37 11.64 -4.66
C SER A 125 10.87 11.29 -4.67
N PHE A 126 10.52 10.01 -4.72
CA PHE A 126 9.14 9.50 -4.68
C PHE A 126 8.83 8.59 -3.47
N ARG A 127 9.63 8.67 -2.39
CA ARG A 127 9.49 7.76 -1.23
C ARG A 127 8.08 7.71 -0.64
N LEU A 128 7.44 8.87 -0.49
CA LEU A 128 6.10 8.94 0.09
C LEU A 128 5.07 8.21 -0.78
N GLY A 129 5.14 8.39 -2.11
CA GLY A 129 4.27 7.69 -3.05
C GLY A 129 4.55 6.19 -3.09
N GLU A 130 5.83 5.78 -3.04
CA GLU A 130 6.23 4.38 -2.93
C GLU A 130 5.66 3.71 -1.67
N ASN A 131 5.81 4.36 -0.51
CA ASN A 131 5.26 3.87 0.76
C ASN A 131 3.74 3.83 0.76
N ALA A 132 3.08 4.84 0.16
CA ALA A 132 1.64 4.85 -0.02
C ALA A 132 1.16 3.66 -0.87
N LEU A 133 1.88 3.32 -1.95
CA LEU A 133 1.56 2.16 -2.79
C LEU A 133 1.70 0.85 -2.03
N TYR A 134 2.77 0.67 -1.25
CA TYR A 134 3.02 -0.57 -0.52
C TYR A 134 2.09 -0.78 0.67
N LYS A 135 1.68 0.31 1.34
CA LYS A 135 0.67 0.28 2.41
C LYS A 135 -0.76 0.43 1.88
N HIS A 136 -0.94 0.54 0.56
CA HIS A 136 -2.25 0.60 -0.07
C HIS A 136 -3.11 -0.58 0.37
N LYS A 137 -4.36 -0.29 0.73
CA LYS A 137 -5.35 -1.29 1.13
C LYS A 137 -6.41 -1.42 0.05
N ASN A 138 -6.66 -2.64 -0.40
CA ASN A 138 -7.74 -2.92 -1.34
C ASN A 138 -9.13 -2.81 -0.68
N HIS A 139 -10.21 -3.14 -1.41
CA HIS A 139 -11.58 -3.04 -0.86
C HIS A 139 -11.84 -3.97 0.33
N ALA A 140 -11.03 -5.02 0.53
CA ALA A 140 -11.08 -5.89 1.71
C ALA A 140 -10.16 -5.40 2.86
N GLY A 141 -9.53 -4.23 2.70
CA GLY A 141 -8.56 -3.69 3.64
C GLY A 141 -7.20 -4.40 3.59
N GLU A 142 -6.98 -5.31 2.65
CA GLU A 142 -5.74 -6.07 2.54
C GLU A 142 -4.63 -5.19 1.97
N THR A 143 -3.46 -5.22 2.61
CA THR A 143 -2.22 -4.72 1.99
C THR A 143 -1.57 -5.80 1.11
N MET A 144 -0.51 -5.43 0.40
CA MET A 144 0.24 -6.38 -0.41
C MET A 144 0.84 -7.54 0.43
N LEU A 145 1.15 -7.32 1.71
CA LEU A 145 1.62 -8.36 2.62
C LEU A 145 0.50 -9.36 2.98
N HIS A 146 -0.73 -8.88 3.18
CA HIS A 146 -1.89 -9.74 3.36
C HIS A 146 -2.13 -10.59 2.11
N ALA A 147 -2.07 -9.99 0.92
CA ALA A 147 -2.14 -10.75 -0.33
C ALA A 147 -1.01 -11.80 -0.42
N ALA A 148 0.20 -11.48 0.01
CA ALA A 148 1.34 -12.38 -0.05
C ALA A 148 1.15 -13.63 0.81
N VAL A 149 0.68 -13.48 2.05
CA VAL A 149 0.48 -14.64 2.93
C VAL A 149 -0.60 -15.58 2.42
N THR A 150 -1.62 -15.08 1.71
CA THR A 150 -2.67 -15.94 1.12
C THR A 150 -2.15 -16.84 0.00
N THR A 151 -0.97 -16.57 -0.55
CA THR A 151 -0.37 -17.42 -1.58
C THR A 151 0.25 -18.70 -1.03
N GLY A 152 0.50 -18.77 0.28
CA GLY A 152 1.25 -19.87 0.90
C GLY A 152 2.74 -19.92 0.49
N ASN A 153 3.25 -18.90 -0.23
CA ASN A 153 4.60 -18.86 -0.76
C ASN A 153 5.48 -17.87 0.04
N ILE A 154 6.48 -18.40 0.75
CA ILE A 154 7.40 -17.58 1.56
C ILE A 154 8.16 -16.55 0.73
N ASP A 155 8.49 -16.86 -0.54
CA ASP A 155 9.20 -15.92 -1.40
C ASP A 155 8.33 -14.69 -1.71
N MET A 156 7.00 -14.82 -1.79
CA MET A 156 6.10 -13.67 -1.94
C MET A 156 6.07 -12.81 -0.68
N VAL A 157 6.03 -13.44 0.49
CA VAL A 157 6.01 -12.74 1.80
C VAL A 157 7.31 -11.96 1.99
N VAL A 158 8.44 -12.61 1.72
CA VAL A 158 9.77 -11.97 1.77
C VAL A 158 9.88 -10.86 0.74
N ALA A 159 9.41 -11.06 -0.50
CA ALA A 159 9.44 -10.03 -1.53
C ALA A 159 8.60 -8.81 -1.13
N ALA A 160 7.38 -9.00 -0.60
CA ALA A 160 6.54 -7.90 -0.12
C ALA A 160 7.24 -7.12 1.00
N TYR A 161 7.79 -7.82 2.00
CA TYR A 161 8.53 -7.16 3.09
C TYR A 161 9.75 -6.37 2.57
N ARG A 162 10.53 -6.96 1.66
CA ARG A 162 11.73 -6.35 1.07
C ARG A 162 11.40 -5.12 0.21
N LEU A 163 10.34 -5.20 -0.59
CA LEU A 163 9.85 -4.05 -1.36
C LEU A 163 9.55 -2.85 -0.46
N PHE A 164 8.88 -3.10 0.66
CA PHE A 164 8.61 -2.05 1.64
C PHE A 164 9.89 -1.43 2.21
N GLY A 165 10.94 -2.24 2.42
CA GLY A 165 12.28 -1.77 2.80
C GLY A 165 13.11 -1.15 1.69
N ARG A 166 12.55 -1.02 0.47
CA ARG A 166 13.23 -0.57 -0.75
C ARG A 166 14.40 -1.46 -1.20
N ASP A 167 14.46 -2.70 -0.70
CA ASP A 167 15.46 -3.68 -1.09
C ASP A 167 15.30 -4.09 -2.56
N ASP A 168 16.42 -4.39 -3.21
CA ASP A 168 16.41 -4.92 -4.56
C ASP A 168 15.95 -6.38 -4.57
N LEU A 169 14.99 -6.68 -5.45
CA LEU A 169 14.53 -8.04 -5.70
C LEU A 169 15.42 -8.77 -6.72
N THR A 170 16.32 -8.13 -7.46
CA THR A 170 16.98 -8.74 -8.63
C THR A 170 18.19 -9.64 -8.35
N ASN A 171 18.61 -9.79 -7.08
CA ASN A 171 19.72 -10.68 -6.70
C ASN A 171 19.26 -12.16 -6.62
N GLY A 172 19.02 -12.74 -7.80
CA GLY A 172 18.40 -14.04 -8.06
C GLY A 172 19.15 -15.30 -7.63
N LYS A 173 19.43 -15.45 -6.32
CA LYS A 173 19.76 -16.76 -5.73
C LYS A 173 18.88 -17.04 -4.53
N GLY A 174 17.66 -17.53 -4.79
CA GLY A 174 16.74 -18.09 -3.78
C GLY A 174 16.47 -17.19 -2.58
N TYR A 175 15.34 -16.47 -2.59
CA TYR A 175 14.98 -15.54 -1.51
C TYR A 175 14.86 -16.24 -0.15
N ALA A 176 14.48 -17.52 -0.12
CA ALA A 176 14.46 -18.35 1.10
C ALA A 176 15.81 -18.98 1.51
N GLY A 177 16.93 -18.69 0.83
CA GLY A 177 18.10 -19.58 0.83
C GLY A 177 19.44 -19.07 1.36
N ARG A 178 19.95 -17.90 0.94
CA ARG A 178 21.38 -17.58 1.20
C ARG A 178 21.88 -16.16 0.85
N GLY A 179 21.03 -15.13 0.91
CA GLY A 179 21.41 -13.79 0.46
C GLY A 179 21.08 -12.71 1.48
N GLN A 180 22.11 -12.32 2.25
CA GLN A 180 22.19 -11.37 3.36
C GLN A 180 21.06 -11.48 4.39
N PRO A 181 21.39 -11.56 5.69
CA PRO A 181 20.34 -11.46 6.68
C PRO A 181 19.66 -10.11 6.47
N LEU A 182 18.34 -10.11 6.47
CA LEU A 182 17.46 -8.94 6.52
C LEU A 182 17.76 -7.98 7.70
N GLU A 183 18.82 -8.30 8.47
CA GLU A 183 19.18 -7.95 9.83
C GLU A 183 20.31 -6.90 9.85
N GLU A 184 20.93 -6.59 8.71
CA GLU A 184 22.05 -5.61 8.61
C GLU A 184 21.60 -4.18 8.25
N LEU A 185 20.31 -3.93 7.99
CA LEU A 185 19.85 -2.65 7.42
C LEU A 185 19.28 -1.62 8.41
N THR A 186 19.11 -1.97 9.69
CA THR A 186 18.66 -1.00 10.69
C THR A 186 19.86 -0.47 11.48
N GLU A 187 20.50 0.57 10.98
CA GLU A 187 21.61 1.24 11.67
C GLU A 187 21.10 1.97 12.94
N HIS A 188 19.84 2.42 12.94
CA HIS A 188 19.19 3.03 14.11
C HIS A 188 18.02 2.19 14.67
N PRO A 189 17.80 2.23 16.00
CA PRO A 189 16.69 1.55 16.66
C PRO A 189 15.31 1.92 16.09
N ASN A 190 15.16 3.14 15.58
CA ASN A 190 13.89 3.66 15.08
C ASN A 190 13.63 3.33 13.60
N ASP A 191 14.65 2.88 12.86
CA ASP A 191 14.50 2.53 11.43
C ASP A 191 13.60 1.30 11.23
N GLY A 192 13.42 0.51 12.29
CA GLY A 192 12.52 -0.64 12.31
C GLY A 192 11.04 -0.29 12.45
N ILE A 193 10.68 0.93 12.90
CA ILE A 193 9.29 1.31 13.19
C ILE A 193 8.40 1.25 11.92
N PRO A 194 8.80 1.80 10.76
CA PRO A 194 8.03 1.64 9.53
C PRO A 194 7.74 0.17 9.19
N HIS A 195 8.76 -0.69 9.28
CA HIS A 195 8.62 -2.12 9.00
C HIS A 195 7.68 -2.80 9.98
N LEU A 196 7.82 -2.50 11.27
CA LEU A 196 6.99 -3.04 12.31
C LEU A 196 5.52 -2.66 12.11
N THR A 197 5.24 -1.38 11.84
CA THR A 197 3.86 -0.93 11.57
C THR A 197 3.27 -1.57 10.31
N PHE A 198 4.08 -1.79 9.27
CA PHE A 198 3.64 -2.51 8.07
C PHE A 198 3.30 -3.98 8.34
N LEU A 199 4.12 -4.68 9.14
CA LEU A 199 3.86 -6.07 9.53
C LEU A 199 2.63 -6.24 10.43
N LEU A 200 2.35 -5.25 11.29
CA LEU A 200 1.24 -5.25 12.23
C LEU A 200 -0.04 -4.63 11.65
N GLU A 201 0.01 -4.14 10.42
CA GLU A 201 -1.11 -3.52 9.74
C GLU A 201 -2.30 -4.47 9.69
N LYS A 202 -3.50 -3.96 9.99
CA LYS A 202 -4.73 -4.76 10.04
C LYS A 202 -5.56 -4.60 8.78
N CYS A 203 -6.12 -5.69 8.28
CA CYS A 203 -7.17 -5.65 7.26
C CYS A 203 -8.51 -5.18 7.84
N SER A 204 -9.55 -5.06 7.01
CA SER A 204 -10.87 -4.60 7.44
C SER A 204 -11.52 -5.50 8.50
N ASP A 205 -11.12 -6.77 8.58
CA ASP A 205 -11.57 -7.71 9.61
C ASP A 205 -10.78 -7.60 10.93
N GLY A 206 -9.83 -6.67 11.03
CA GLY A 206 -8.99 -6.50 12.23
C GLY A 206 -7.88 -7.55 12.38
N ARG A 207 -7.58 -8.33 11.34
CA ARG A 207 -6.52 -9.35 11.33
C ARG A 207 -5.25 -8.79 10.69
N ASP A 208 -4.08 -9.13 11.23
CA ASP A 208 -2.79 -8.87 10.57
C ASP A 208 -2.41 -10.03 9.63
N ALA A 209 -1.35 -9.84 8.85
CA ALA A 209 -0.87 -10.84 7.91
C ALA A 209 -0.47 -12.17 8.60
N ALA A 210 0.10 -12.15 9.80
CA ALA A 210 0.44 -13.38 10.53
C ALA A 210 -0.82 -14.17 10.92
N THR A 211 -1.86 -13.48 11.37
CA THR A 211 -3.17 -14.07 11.69
C THR A 211 -3.81 -14.67 10.43
N VAL A 212 -3.82 -13.92 9.33
CA VAL A 212 -4.31 -14.43 8.03
C VAL A 212 -3.54 -15.67 7.57
N ALA A 213 -2.21 -15.71 7.76
CA ALA A 213 -1.42 -16.90 7.43
C ALA A 213 -1.84 -18.13 8.26
N ARG A 214 -2.03 -17.99 9.58
CA ARG A 214 -2.50 -19.08 10.46
C ARG A 214 -3.91 -19.56 10.07
N ASP A 215 -4.82 -18.63 9.78
CA ASP A 215 -6.19 -18.96 9.36
C ASP A 215 -6.23 -19.81 8.08
N ASN A 216 -5.22 -19.67 7.22
CA ASN A 216 -5.07 -20.45 5.98
C ASN A 216 -4.20 -21.72 6.15
N GLY A 217 -3.74 -22.03 7.36
CA GLY A 217 -2.90 -23.21 7.65
C GLY A 217 -1.42 -23.04 7.26
N TYR A 218 -0.95 -21.81 7.08
CA TYR A 218 0.44 -21.49 6.74
C TYR A 218 1.25 -21.08 7.98
N ASP A 219 1.30 -21.96 8.98
CA ASP A 219 1.95 -21.69 10.28
C ASP A 219 3.43 -21.31 10.15
N ASN A 220 4.13 -21.86 9.17
CA ASN A 220 5.52 -21.51 8.88
C ASN A 220 5.69 -20.04 8.43
N LEU A 221 4.74 -19.51 7.64
CA LEU A 221 4.74 -18.10 7.24
C LEU A 221 4.39 -17.19 8.41
N ALA A 222 3.39 -17.57 9.20
CA ALA A 222 3.02 -16.84 10.40
C ALA A 222 4.21 -16.75 11.38
N GLN A 223 4.88 -17.87 11.62
CA GLN A 223 6.06 -17.93 12.47
C GLN A 223 7.21 -17.08 11.93
N TRP A 224 7.41 -17.06 10.60
CA TRP A 224 8.41 -16.18 10.00
C TRP A 224 8.09 -14.70 10.27
N ILE A 225 6.83 -14.28 10.10
CA ILE A 225 6.40 -12.91 10.41
C ILE A 225 6.58 -12.60 11.89
N ASP A 226 6.14 -13.48 12.80
CA ASP A 226 6.30 -13.30 14.25
C ASP A 226 7.77 -13.16 14.66
N ASN A 227 8.67 -13.92 14.03
CA ASN A 227 10.11 -13.83 14.27
C ASN A 227 10.67 -12.47 13.82
N VAL A 228 10.18 -11.92 12.69
CA VAL A 228 10.58 -10.58 12.24
C VAL A 228 10.05 -9.52 13.21
N VAL A 229 8.77 -9.59 13.59
CA VAL A 229 8.15 -8.68 14.57
C VAL A 229 8.89 -8.72 15.91
N THR A 230 9.19 -9.90 16.44
CA THR A 230 9.89 -10.07 17.72
C THR A 230 11.31 -9.49 17.68
N ARG A 231 11.96 -9.49 16.51
CA ARG A 231 13.30 -8.88 16.35
C ARG A 231 13.23 -7.35 16.26
N LEU A 232 12.22 -6.81 15.58
CA LEU A 232 12.01 -5.36 15.49
C LEU A 232 11.48 -4.76 16.80
N ASP A 233 10.79 -5.57 17.61
CA ASP A 233 10.23 -5.20 18.91
C ASP A 233 10.55 -6.28 19.98
N PRO A 234 11.83 -6.38 20.40
CA PRO A 234 12.26 -7.39 21.38
C PRO A 234 11.70 -7.15 22.77
N ALA A 235 11.36 -5.90 23.10
CA ALA A 235 10.75 -5.52 24.36
C ALA A 235 9.23 -5.76 24.39
N GLY A 236 8.60 -6.08 23.25
CA GLY A 236 7.17 -6.37 23.18
C GLY A 236 6.28 -5.12 23.34
N GLN A 237 6.81 -3.94 23.05
CA GLN A 237 6.12 -2.67 23.25
C GLN A 237 4.96 -2.46 22.26
N ARG A 238 4.82 -3.27 21.21
CA ARG A 238 3.67 -3.22 20.28
C ARG A 238 2.31 -3.43 20.95
N HIS A 239 2.30 -3.94 22.18
CA HIS A 239 1.08 -4.10 22.98
C HIS A 239 0.80 -2.91 23.90
N ASP A 240 1.71 -1.93 23.97
CA ASP A 240 1.57 -0.72 24.74
C ASP A 240 0.89 0.40 23.90
N PRO A 241 -0.31 0.84 24.27
CA PRO A 241 -1.00 1.92 23.55
C PRO A 241 -0.26 3.26 23.57
N GLU A 242 0.57 3.53 24.58
CA GLU A 242 1.36 4.77 24.64
C GLU A 242 2.51 4.69 23.64
N GLN A 243 3.22 3.57 23.59
CA GLN A 243 4.26 3.35 22.58
C GLN A 243 3.70 3.42 21.15
N TRP A 244 2.51 2.89 20.92
CA TRP A 244 1.87 2.97 19.61
C TRP A 244 1.61 4.41 19.17
N LYS A 245 1.17 5.28 20.08
CA LYS A 245 0.99 6.72 19.79
C LYS A 245 2.33 7.41 19.47
N GLU A 246 3.39 7.03 20.18
CA GLU A 246 4.74 7.54 19.89
C GLU A 246 5.21 7.10 18.49
N TRP A 247 5.00 5.83 18.13
CA TRP A 247 5.30 5.34 16.78
C TRP A 247 4.46 6.05 15.73
N GLU A 248 3.17 6.27 15.95
CA GLU A 248 2.33 7.05 15.03
C GLU A 248 2.81 8.49 14.87
N SER A 249 3.24 9.14 15.94
CA SER A 249 3.85 10.46 15.88
C SER A 249 5.15 10.43 15.09
N PHE A 250 6.03 9.46 15.39
CA PHE A 250 7.28 9.26 14.67
C PHE A 250 7.05 9.04 13.17
N MET A 251 6.12 8.16 12.79
CA MET A 251 5.81 7.89 11.38
C MET A 251 5.28 9.15 10.67
N ARG A 252 4.45 9.95 11.37
CA ARG A 252 3.96 11.22 10.83
C ARG A 252 5.10 12.20 10.60
N ASP A 253 5.99 12.35 11.57
CA ASP A 253 7.14 13.25 11.48
C ASP A 253 8.16 12.77 10.44
N TYR A 254 8.40 11.46 10.38
CA TYR A 254 9.26 10.79 9.41
C TYR A 254 8.79 11.11 7.98
N TYR A 255 7.50 10.88 7.68
CA TYR A 255 6.95 11.18 6.36
C TYR A 255 6.78 12.69 6.08
N GLN A 256 6.59 13.53 7.11
CA GLN A 256 6.59 14.98 6.93
C GLN A 256 7.97 15.54 6.60
N TYR A 257 9.03 14.98 7.20
CA TYR A 257 10.40 15.35 6.89
C TYR A 257 10.76 14.96 5.45
N GLU A 258 10.36 13.76 5.01
CA GLU A 258 10.52 13.36 3.61
C GLU A 258 9.81 14.31 2.63
N TYR A 259 8.63 14.85 3.00
CA TYR A 259 7.95 15.85 2.18
C TYR A 259 8.73 17.17 2.06
N ARG A 260 9.46 17.57 3.11
CA ARG A 260 10.29 18.79 3.10
C ARG A 260 11.57 18.60 2.29
N GLU A 261 12.25 17.46 2.38
CA GLU A 261 13.46 17.22 1.57
C GLU A 261 13.15 17.24 0.07
N VAL A 262 11.99 16.74 -0.37
CA VAL A 262 11.58 16.80 -1.78
C VAL A 262 11.30 18.25 -2.24
N GLN A 263 10.96 19.17 -1.33
CA GLN A 263 10.68 20.57 -1.67
C GLN A 263 11.92 21.48 -1.64
N VAL A 264 13.07 21.01 -1.14
CA VAL A 264 14.27 21.83 -0.96
C VAL A 264 15.29 21.45 -2.04
N GLU A 265 15.10 21.96 -3.27
CA GLU A 265 16.17 22.20 -4.26
C GLU A 265 15.70 22.96 -5.54
N ASP A 266 14.47 23.49 -5.59
CA ASP A 266 14.02 24.33 -6.72
C ASP A 266 14.45 25.80 -6.64
N ASP A 267 15.05 26.23 -5.53
CA ASP A 267 15.53 27.60 -5.31
C ASP A 267 16.91 27.85 -5.98
N ALA A 268 17.02 27.57 -7.28
CA ALA A 268 18.11 28.07 -8.14
C ALA A 268 17.80 28.07 -9.65
N ILE A 269 16.53 28.04 -10.06
CA ILE A 269 16.17 28.29 -11.47
C ILE A 269 15.88 29.78 -11.64
N ASP A 270 16.90 30.52 -12.07
CA ASP A 270 16.80 31.91 -12.50
C ASP A 270 16.01 31.93 -13.83
N TRP A 271 14.73 32.31 -13.77
CA TRP A 271 13.83 32.45 -14.94
C TRP A 271 14.09 33.74 -15.71
#